data_AF-A0A8J8NLB9-F1
#
_entry.id   AF-A0A8J8NLB9-F1
#
_cell.length_a   1.000
_cell.length_b   1.000
_cell.length_c   1.000
_cell.angle_alpha   90.00
_cell.angle_beta   90.00
_cell.angle_gamma   90.00
#
_symmetry.space_group_name_H-M   'P 1'
#
loop_
_entity.id
_entity.type
_entity.pdbx_description
1 polymer ?
#
loop_
_entity_poly.entity_id
_entity_poly.type
_entity_poly.pdbx_seq_one_letter_code
_entity_poly.pdbx_strand_id
1 'polypeptide(L)'
;MRSTCILPATRPLLAYTHRSFKLQTHFRSFSHKNLVDPEIPPEDFEKLQNGLKAFSQCVTLGRYKEAQTILDEHKKQINKYFLDQEHPAHFSVLNNQALLYKLRGDFLVAKDLFQQVVAKYEGLYGQFHPSTTNALINLATVLKDLHEYEESIPVYERAIEARAKVDGENHINYAMAKAMAAGAYREAGKFDISEQYLKDAYLKVAMEYGEENATAAVILNSMGMLYKKQGKYERSLDAYQRSLKVREEIFGEDHPDVIATRHNIAELYITWLKPDQAHEYLQRNIRVMEERAKREQEHGSEETAEQGEDLGKQKENKYF
;
A
#
# COMPACT_ATOMS: atom_id res chain seq x y z
N MET A 1 -11.79 26.82 23.21
CA MET A 1 -10.94 25.66 23.56
C MET A 1 -10.77 24.84 22.28
N ARG A 2 -9.58 24.88 21.68
CA ARG A 2 -9.28 24.17 20.42
C ARG A 2 -8.89 22.74 20.77
N SER A 3 -9.78 21.78 20.53
CA SER A 3 -9.44 20.35 20.58
C SER A 3 -8.72 19.99 19.29
N THR A 4 -7.39 19.95 19.34
CA THR A 4 -6.54 19.30 18.35
C THR A 4 -6.67 17.78 18.54
N CYS A 5 -7.64 17.17 17.86
CA CYS A 5 -7.62 15.72 17.65
C CYS A 5 -6.43 15.39 16.75
N ILE A 6 -5.44 14.72 17.32
CA ILE A 6 -4.32 14.13 16.60
C ILE A 6 -4.90 12.97 15.76
N LEU A 7 -5.09 13.22 14.47
CA LEU A 7 -5.55 12.20 13.50
C LEU A 7 -4.47 11.12 13.33
N PRO A 8 -4.84 9.84 13.15
CA PRO A 8 -3.90 8.86 12.64
C PRO A 8 -3.54 9.30 11.21
N ALA A 9 -2.24 9.45 10.95
CA ALA A 9 -1.68 9.69 9.64
C ALA A 9 -2.41 8.84 8.59
N THR A 10 -2.80 9.46 7.48
CA THR A 10 -3.25 8.78 6.27
C THR A 10 -2.32 7.60 6.00
N ARG A 11 -2.78 6.37 6.34
CA ARG A 11 -2.02 5.16 6.03
C ARG A 11 -1.80 5.17 4.52
N PRO A 12 -0.56 5.03 4.02
CA PRO A 12 -0.32 4.82 2.61
C PRO A 12 -1.18 3.66 2.12
N LEU A 13 -1.61 3.73 0.86
CA LEU A 13 -2.26 2.67 0.08
C LEU A 13 -1.39 1.38 0.07
N LEU A 14 -1.30 0.69 1.21
CA LEU A 14 -0.71 -0.63 1.37
C LEU A 14 -1.68 -1.74 0.99
N ALA A 15 -2.94 -1.39 0.70
CA ALA A 15 -3.99 -2.34 0.36
C ALA A 15 -3.73 -3.13 -0.94
N TYR A 16 -2.77 -2.73 -1.78
CA TYR A 16 -2.46 -3.43 -3.03
C TYR A 16 -1.09 -4.12 -3.08
N THR A 17 -0.28 -4.05 -2.01
CA THR A 17 0.86 -4.98 -1.86
C THR A 17 0.40 -6.38 -1.46
N HIS A 18 -0.86 -6.54 -1.05
CA HIS A 18 -1.40 -7.81 -0.54
C HIS A 18 -1.68 -8.89 -1.60
N ARG A 19 -1.59 -8.59 -2.91
CA ARG A 19 -1.85 -9.58 -3.98
C ARG A 19 -0.72 -9.84 -4.97
N SER A 20 0.49 -9.33 -4.73
CA SER A 20 1.63 -9.59 -5.63
C SER A 20 2.98 -9.76 -4.93
N PHE A 21 2.98 -10.16 -3.65
CA PHE A 21 4.15 -10.81 -3.03
C PHE A 21 3.89 -12.30 -2.81
N LYS A 22 3.46 -13.00 -3.88
CA LYS A 22 3.95 -14.37 -4.03
C LYS A 22 5.42 -14.24 -4.38
N LEU A 23 6.30 -14.59 -3.44
CA LEU A 23 7.71 -14.91 -3.66
C LEU A 23 7.93 -16.08 -4.64
N GLN A 24 6.90 -16.50 -5.37
CA GLN A 24 6.97 -17.53 -6.40
C GLN A 24 6.26 -16.99 -7.64
N THR A 25 6.92 -17.21 -8.78
CA THR A 25 6.47 -16.97 -10.16
C THR A 25 6.59 -15.55 -10.70
N HIS A 26 7.82 -15.04 -10.85
CA HIS A 26 8.27 -14.32 -12.06
C HIS A 26 9.75 -14.64 -12.36
N PHE A 27 10.09 -15.93 -12.32
CA PHE A 27 11.41 -16.47 -12.70
C PHE A 27 11.53 -16.79 -14.20
N ARG A 28 10.58 -16.36 -15.05
CA ARG A 28 10.63 -16.64 -16.50
C ARG A 28 10.77 -15.36 -17.29
N SER A 29 12.02 -14.94 -17.49
CA SER A 29 12.59 -14.28 -18.69
C SER A 29 13.70 -13.25 -18.40
N PHE A 30 14.07 -13.04 -17.14
CA PHE A 30 15.12 -12.10 -16.78
C PHE A 30 16.37 -12.87 -16.32
N SER A 31 17.17 -13.30 -17.30
CA SER A 31 18.54 -13.79 -17.08
C SER A 31 19.37 -12.64 -16.52
N HIS A 32 19.68 -12.67 -15.23
CA HIS A 32 20.54 -11.67 -14.62
C HIS A 32 21.63 -12.32 -13.79
N LYS A 33 22.83 -11.71 -13.90
CA LYS A 33 24.14 -12.00 -13.29
C LYS A 33 24.18 -13.26 -12.45
N ASN A 34 25.08 -14.22 -12.76
CA ASN A 34 25.43 -15.48 -12.08
C ASN A 34 25.36 -15.49 -10.52
N LEU A 35 24.24 -15.09 -9.93
CA LEU A 35 23.94 -15.09 -8.53
C LEU A 35 23.23 -16.42 -8.30
N VAL A 36 23.95 -17.32 -7.65
CA VAL A 36 23.42 -18.62 -7.30
C VAL A 36 22.57 -18.42 -6.06
N ASP A 37 21.28 -18.67 -6.17
CA ASP A 37 20.41 -18.73 -5.01
C ASP A 37 20.95 -19.83 -4.06
N PRO A 38 21.19 -19.51 -2.79
CA PRO A 38 21.66 -20.48 -1.81
C PRO A 38 20.58 -21.55 -1.59
N GLU A 39 21.00 -22.77 -1.27
CA GLU A 39 20.07 -23.79 -0.81
C GLU A 39 19.59 -23.43 0.61
N ILE A 40 18.32 -23.07 0.72
CA ILE A 40 17.69 -22.71 2.00
C ILE A 40 16.85 -23.91 2.46
N PRO A 41 17.02 -24.40 3.70
CA PRO A 41 16.16 -25.44 4.25
C PRO A 41 14.67 -25.05 4.14
N PRO A 42 13.76 -25.97 3.77
CA PRO A 42 12.35 -25.65 3.56
C PRO A 42 11.70 -24.92 4.75
N GLU A 43 12.03 -25.34 5.98
CA GLU A 43 11.53 -24.71 7.21
C GLU A 43 11.98 -23.24 7.35
N ASP A 44 13.21 -22.93 6.97
CA ASP A 44 13.74 -21.57 7.05
C ASP A 44 13.23 -20.70 5.90
N PHE A 45 12.99 -21.28 4.73
CA PHE A 45 12.29 -20.61 3.64
C PHE A 45 10.85 -20.26 4.03
N GLU A 46 10.15 -21.17 4.70
CA GLU A 46 8.81 -20.91 5.24
C GLU A 46 8.83 -19.80 6.30
N LYS A 47 9.81 -19.80 7.21
CA LYS A 47 10.00 -18.70 8.17
C LYS A 47 10.22 -17.36 7.48
N LEU A 48 11.01 -17.30 6.41
CA LEU A 48 11.22 -16.08 5.62
C LEU A 48 9.90 -15.56 5.03
N GLN A 49 9.09 -16.46 4.45
CA GLN A 49 7.78 -16.08 3.89
C GLN A 49 6.79 -15.63 4.97
N ASN A 50 6.70 -16.36 6.07
CA ASN A 50 5.79 -16.05 7.16
C ASN A 50 6.19 -14.75 7.89
N GLY A 51 7.49 -14.49 8.03
CA GLY A 51 8.00 -13.22 8.53
C GLY A 51 7.55 -12.03 7.68
N LEU A 52 7.62 -12.12 6.35
CA LEU A 52 7.15 -11.05 5.46
C LEU A 52 5.62 -10.85 5.52
N LYS A 53 4.84 -11.93 5.65
CA LYS A 53 3.39 -11.82 5.86
C LYS A 53 3.07 -11.10 7.18
N ALA A 54 3.74 -11.50 8.27
CA ALA A 54 3.58 -10.89 9.58
C ALA A 54 4.00 -9.41 9.57
N PHE A 55 5.09 -9.08 8.86
CA PHE A 55 5.51 -7.70 8.63
C PHE A 55 4.41 -6.87 7.94
N SER A 56 3.86 -7.38 6.82
CA SER A 56 2.77 -6.71 6.08
C SER A 56 1.54 -6.48 6.95
N GLN A 57 1.17 -7.47 7.76
CA GLN A 57 0.04 -7.38 8.68
C GLN A 57 0.30 -6.32 9.77
N CYS A 58 1.47 -6.33 10.40
CA CYS A 58 1.82 -5.34 11.42
C CYS A 58 1.83 -3.92 10.86
N VAL A 59 2.42 -3.74 9.68
CA VAL A 59 2.41 -2.46 8.94
C VAL A 59 0.97 -2.01 8.66
N THR A 60 0.12 -2.91 8.16
CA THR A 60 -1.28 -2.62 7.85
C THR A 60 -2.07 -2.23 9.10
N LEU A 61 -1.75 -2.82 10.26
CA LEU A 61 -2.36 -2.50 11.56
C LEU A 61 -1.72 -1.30 12.26
N GLY A 62 -0.69 -0.68 11.70
CA GLY A 62 0.03 0.44 12.32
C GLY A 62 0.94 0.04 13.48
N ARG A 63 1.20 -1.26 13.67
CA ARG A 63 2.09 -1.81 14.70
C ARG A 63 3.54 -1.71 14.23
N TYR A 64 4.03 -0.48 14.05
CA TYR A 64 5.33 -0.23 13.41
C TYR A 64 6.53 -0.69 14.24
N LYS A 65 6.40 -0.79 15.57
CA LYS A 65 7.47 -1.32 16.43
C LYS A 65 7.64 -2.83 16.23
N GLU A 66 6.54 -3.59 16.23
CA GLU A 66 6.55 -5.03 15.93
C GLU A 66 7.06 -5.29 14.51
N ALA A 67 6.62 -4.49 13.53
CA ALA A 67 7.11 -4.57 12.15
C ALA A 67 8.63 -4.38 12.05
N GLN A 68 9.24 -3.51 12.89
CA GLN A 68 10.69 -3.36 12.95
C GLN A 68 11.36 -4.64 13.38
N THR A 69 10.91 -5.21 14.49
CA THR A 69 11.50 -6.41 15.07
C THR A 69 11.46 -7.57 14.08
N ILE A 70 10.34 -7.74 13.39
CA ILE A 70 10.18 -8.76 12.35
C ILE A 70 11.14 -8.50 11.19
N LEU A 71 11.27 -7.25 10.74
CA LEU A 71 12.15 -6.90 9.64
C LEU A 71 13.63 -7.05 9.98
N ASP A 72 14.03 -6.73 11.21
CA ASP A 72 15.38 -6.91 11.71
C ASP A 72 15.74 -8.40 11.80
N GLU A 73 14.82 -9.25 12.23
CA GLU A 73 15.00 -10.70 12.21
C GLU A 73 15.07 -11.25 10.78
N HIS A 74 14.18 -10.78 9.90
CA HIS A 74 14.22 -11.13 8.48
C HIS A 74 15.58 -10.76 7.85
N LYS A 75 16.12 -9.57 8.17
CA LYS A 75 17.45 -9.14 7.74
C LYS A 75 18.56 -10.10 8.20
N LYS A 76 18.50 -10.61 9.43
CA LYS A 76 19.48 -11.62 9.91
C LYS A 76 19.39 -12.92 9.11
N GLN A 77 18.19 -13.38 8.81
CA GLN A 77 18.00 -14.58 7.99
C GLN A 77 18.50 -14.37 6.56
N ILE A 78 18.24 -13.21 5.95
CA ILE A 78 18.79 -12.87 4.64
C ILE A 78 20.33 -12.84 4.68
N ASN A 79 20.95 -12.22 5.69
CA ASN A 79 22.41 -12.22 5.86
C ASN A 79 23.00 -13.62 6.05
N LYS A 80 22.25 -14.55 6.65
CA LYS A 80 22.69 -15.93 6.87
C LYS A 80 22.81 -16.72 5.56
N TYR A 81 21.85 -16.55 4.65
CA TYR A 81 21.76 -17.34 3.42
C TYR A 81 22.38 -16.62 2.22
N PHE A 82 22.13 -15.32 2.08
CA PHE A 82 22.57 -14.53 0.94
C PHE A 82 23.83 -13.74 1.32
N LEU A 83 25.00 -14.36 1.14
CA LEU A 83 26.28 -13.78 1.55
C LEU A 83 26.69 -12.58 0.68
N ASP A 84 26.37 -12.63 -0.62
CA ASP A 84 26.60 -11.52 -1.53
C ASP A 84 25.64 -10.37 -1.22
N GLN A 85 26.19 -9.21 -0.86
CA GLN A 85 25.42 -8.01 -0.51
C GLN A 85 24.77 -7.35 -1.74
N GLU A 86 25.18 -7.72 -2.95
CA GLU A 86 24.52 -7.32 -4.20
C GLU A 86 23.38 -8.26 -4.59
N HIS A 87 23.08 -9.26 -3.76
CA HIS A 87 21.91 -10.12 -3.95
C HIS A 87 20.60 -9.32 -3.75
N PRO A 88 19.61 -9.44 -4.66
CA PRO A 88 18.36 -8.69 -4.62
C PRO A 88 17.51 -8.91 -3.35
N ALA A 89 17.76 -10.00 -2.61
CA ALA A 89 17.17 -10.22 -1.29
C ALA A 89 17.52 -9.09 -0.30
N HIS A 90 18.76 -8.59 -0.29
CA HIS A 90 19.16 -7.46 0.56
C HIS A 90 18.46 -6.17 0.16
N PHE A 91 18.26 -5.96 -1.16
CA PHE A 91 17.59 -4.77 -1.67
C PHE A 91 16.12 -4.78 -1.27
N SER A 92 15.50 -5.96 -1.20
CA SER A 92 14.12 -6.11 -0.74
C SER A 92 13.96 -5.75 0.75
N VAL A 93 14.93 -6.13 1.59
CA VAL A 93 14.98 -5.71 3.00
C VAL A 93 15.11 -4.20 3.09
N LEU A 94 16.04 -3.60 2.34
CA LEU A 94 16.25 -2.16 2.32
C LEU A 94 14.98 -1.39 1.87
N ASN A 95 14.28 -1.88 0.85
CA ASN A 95 13.01 -1.33 0.40
C ASN A 95 11.94 -1.38 1.51
N ASN A 96 11.85 -2.48 2.24
CA ASN A 96 10.90 -2.61 3.36
C ASN A 96 11.28 -1.72 4.55
N GLN A 97 12.58 -1.50 4.79
CA GLN A 97 13.06 -0.55 5.79
C GLN A 97 12.65 0.88 5.42
N ALA A 98 12.87 1.29 4.16
CA ALA A 98 12.45 2.58 3.63
C ALA A 98 10.94 2.80 3.78
N LEU A 99 10.14 1.77 3.47
CA LEU A 99 8.69 1.79 3.67
C LEU A 99 8.31 2.01 5.14
N LEU A 100 9.00 1.35 6.08
CA LEU A 100 8.72 1.50 7.50
C LEU A 100 9.05 2.91 8.02
N TYR A 101 10.14 3.53 7.56
CA TYR A 101 10.45 4.92 7.84
C TYR A 101 9.38 5.86 7.29
N LYS A 102 8.96 5.68 6.03
CA LYS A 102 7.87 6.44 5.41
C LYS A 102 6.59 6.34 6.24
N LEU A 103 6.24 5.16 6.72
CA LEU A 103 5.03 4.92 7.52
C LEU A 103 5.05 5.59 8.91
N ARG A 104 6.24 5.82 9.46
CA ARG A 104 6.43 6.55 10.71
C ARG A 104 6.49 8.06 10.53
N GLY A 105 6.55 8.54 9.29
CA GLY A 105 6.69 9.95 8.94
C GLY A 105 8.14 10.40 8.77
N ASP A 106 9.12 9.49 8.83
CA ASP A 106 10.54 9.78 8.63
C ASP A 106 10.87 9.87 7.12
N PHE A 107 10.21 10.80 6.42
CA PHE A 107 10.20 10.84 4.96
C PHE A 107 11.58 11.12 4.32
N LEU A 108 12.44 11.91 4.98
CA LEU A 108 13.79 12.19 4.48
C LEU A 108 14.66 10.93 4.48
N VAL A 109 14.58 10.13 5.54
CA VAL A 109 15.30 8.85 5.64
C VAL A 109 14.74 7.87 4.61
N ALA A 110 13.42 7.81 4.46
CA ALA A 110 12.78 6.97 3.45
C ALA A 110 13.17 7.38 2.01
N LYS A 111 13.26 8.67 1.70
CA LYS A 111 13.71 9.19 0.39
C LYS A 111 15.11 8.67 0.05
N ASP A 112 16.07 8.86 0.95
CA ASP A 112 17.45 8.41 0.74
C ASP A 112 17.51 6.89 0.52
N LEU A 113 16.84 6.11 1.36
CA LEU A 113 16.81 4.65 1.21
C LEU A 113 16.12 4.21 -0.09
N PHE A 114 15.01 4.82 -0.50
CA PHE A 114 14.38 4.49 -1.77
C PHE A 114 15.26 4.87 -2.97
N GLN A 115 16.03 5.96 -2.91
CA GLN A 115 17.02 6.29 -3.95
C GLN A 115 18.10 5.21 -4.06
N GLN A 116 18.62 4.74 -2.93
CA GLN A 116 19.58 3.63 -2.89
C GLN A 116 18.99 2.34 -3.48
N VAL A 117 17.74 2.01 -3.14
CA VAL A 117 17.03 0.83 -3.66
C VAL A 117 16.84 0.91 -5.17
N VAL A 118 16.44 2.08 -5.70
CA VAL A 118 16.32 2.31 -7.15
C VAL A 118 17.66 2.07 -7.84
N ALA A 119 18.74 2.71 -7.36
CA ALA A 119 20.07 2.55 -7.94
C ALA A 119 20.55 1.09 -7.94
N LYS A 120 20.29 0.35 -6.85
CA LYS A 120 20.64 -1.06 -6.71
C LYS A 120 19.85 -1.96 -7.67
N TYR A 121 18.54 -1.79 -7.78
CA TYR A 121 17.75 -2.56 -8.75
C TYR A 121 18.06 -2.18 -10.20
N GLU A 122 18.32 -0.91 -10.51
CA GLU A 122 18.76 -0.49 -11.84
C GLU A 122 20.11 -1.10 -12.23
N GLY A 123 21.09 -1.11 -11.33
CA GLY A 123 22.41 -1.69 -11.59
C GLY A 123 22.40 -3.23 -11.73
N LEU A 124 21.41 -3.89 -11.15
CA LEU A 124 21.26 -5.35 -11.20
C LEU A 124 20.39 -5.83 -12.37
N TYR A 125 19.21 -5.26 -12.54
CA TYR A 125 18.18 -5.72 -13.48
C TYR A 125 17.92 -4.74 -14.63
N GLY A 126 18.38 -3.49 -14.51
CA GLY A 126 18.06 -2.43 -15.44
C GLY A 126 16.75 -1.69 -15.12
N GLN A 127 16.45 -0.70 -15.95
CA GLN A 127 15.37 0.27 -15.73
C GLN A 127 13.95 -0.28 -15.96
N PHE A 128 13.81 -1.41 -16.67
CA PHE A 128 12.50 -2.00 -17.03
C PHE A 128 12.19 -3.27 -16.23
N HIS A 129 12.84 -3.50 -15.10
CA HIS A 129 12.50 -4.65 -14.25
C HIS A 129 11.36 -4.28 -13.28
N PRO A 130 10.37 -5.17 -13.03
CA PRO A 130 9.27 -4.89 -12.10
C PRO A 130 9.71 -4.39 -10.72
N SER A 131 10.80 -4.92 -10.16
CA SER A 131 11.36 -4.46 -8.87
C SER A 131 11.88 -3.02 -8.94
N THR A 132 12.57 -2.67 -10.03
CA THR A 132 13.03 -1.30 -10.29
C THR A 132 11.84 -0.34 -10.39
N THR A 133 10.82 -0.73 -11.16
CA THR A 133 9.59 0.05 -11.33
C THR A 133 8.87 0.26 -10.01
N ASN A 134 8.77 -0.76 -9.15
CA ASN A 134 8.17 -0.63 -7.82
C ASN A 134 8.97 0.31 -6.91
N ALA A 135 10.30 0.22 -6.95
CA ALA A 135 11.16 1.13 -6.20
C ALA A 135 10.99 2.59 -6.68
N LEU A 136 10.86 2.83 -7.98
CA LEU A 136 10.56 4.15 -8.55
C LEU A 136 9.22 4.68 -8.05
N ILE A 137 8.17 3.85 -8.03
CA ILE A 137 6.85 4.24 -7.50
C ILE A 137 6.95 4.63 -6.02
N ASN A 138 7.71 3.87 -5.21
CA ASN A 138 7.91 4.18 -3.80
C ASN A 138 8.67 5.50 -3.60
N LEU A 139 9.75 5.72 -4.37
CA LEU A 139 10.51 6.96 -4.37
C LEU A 139 9.62 8.16 -4.75
N ALA A 140 8.88 8.06 -5.85
CA ALA A 140 7.97 9.12 -6.30
C ALA A 140 6.90 9.43 -5.24
N THR A 141 6.41 8.40 -4.54
CA THR A 141 5.41 8.56 -3.49
C THR A 141 5.97 9.29 -2.27
N VAL A 142 7.19 8.97 -1.83
CA VAL A 142 7.79 9.69 -0.70
C VAL A 142 8.17 11.13 -1.06
N LEU A 143 8.60 11.40 -2.30
CA LEU A 143 8.81 12.77 -2.80
C LEU A 143 7.51 13.60 -2.72
N LYS A 144 6.39 13.00 -3.14
CA LYS A 144 5.07 13.63 -3.02
C LYS A 144 4.66 13.84 -1.55
N ASP A 145 4.96 12.90 -0.66
CA ASP A 145 4.68 13.04 0.79
C ASP A 145 5.55 14.13 1.44
N LEU A 146 6.73 14.41 0.88
CA LEU A 146 7.59 15.56 1.22
C LEU A 146 7.12 16.89 0.60
N HIS A 147 6.03 16.90 -0.17
CA HIS A 147 5.56 18.04 -0.95
C HIS A 147 6.51 18.47 -2.10
N GLU A 148 7.44 17.60 -2.51
CA GLU A 148 8.35 17.82 -3.64
C GLU A 148 7.69 17.33 -4.94
N TYR A 149 6.60 17.98 -5.33
CA TYR A 149 5.74 17.49 -6.41
C TYR A 149 6.43 17.51 -7.77
N GLU A 150 7.19 18.57 -8.07
CA GLU A 150 7.95 18.73 -9.30
C GLU A 150 9.04 17.67 -9.46
N GLU A 151 9.65 17.22 -8.36
CA GLU A 151 10.63 16.12 -8.37
C GLU A 151 9.95 14.75 -8.48
N SER A 152 8.77 14.58 -7.88
CA SER A 152 8.03 13.31 -7.92
C SER A 152 7.52 12.95 -9.32
N ILE A 153 7.08 13.94 -10.10
CA ILE A 153 6.48 13.75 -11.44
C ILE A 153 7.40 12.98 -12.39
N PRO A 154 8.65 13.41 -12.68
CA PRO A 154 9.52 12.69 -13.61
C PRO A 154 9.83 11.27 -13.14
N VAL A 155 9.86 11.00 -11.81
CA VAL A 155 10.05 9.65 -11.28
C VAL A 155 8.82 8.77 -11.55
N TYR A 156 7.61 9.32 -11.38
CA TYR A 156 6.37 8.63 -11.77
C TYR A 156 6.32 8.36 -13.28
N GLU A 157 6.68 9.32 -14.13
CA GLU A 157 6.68 9.14 -15.60
C GLU A 157 7.63 8.01 -16.03
N ARG A 158 8.82 7.93 -15.42
CA ARG A 158 9.75 6.81 -15.64
C ARG A 158 9.11 5.46 -15.27
N ALA A 159 8.39 5.41 -14.14
CA ALA A 159 7.71 4.18 -13.72
C ALA A 159 6.55 3.81 -14.67
N ILE A 160 5.81 4.79 -15.19
CA ILE A 160 4.73 4.59 -16.17
C ILE A 160 5.30 4.05 -17.49
N GLU A 161 6.41 4.63 -17.99
CA GLU A 161 7.08 4.15 -19.20
C GLU A 161 7.54 2.71 -19.02
N ALA A 162 8.13 2.38 -17.86
CA ALA A 162 8.53 1.01 -17.57
C ALA A 162 7.33 0.06 -17.52
N ARG A 163 6.20 0.45 -16.89
CA ARG A 163 4.98 -0.36 -16.89
C ARG A 163 4.39 -0.55 -18.29
N ALA A 164 4.42 0.47 -19.13
CA ALA A 164 3.97 0.36 -20.52
C ALA A 164 4.77 -0.68 -21.30
N LYS A 165 6.10 -0.71 -21.11
CA LYS A 165 7.01 -1.64 -21.81
C LYS A 165 6.93 -3.07 -21.29
N VAL A 166 6.78 -3.25 -19.98
CA VAL A 166 6.82 -4.57 -19.33
C VAL A 166 5.45 -5.24 -19.36
N ASP A 167 4.42 -4.50 -18.96
CA ASP A 167 3.08 -5.06 -18.74
C ASP A 167 2.14 -4.75 -19.91
N GLY A 168 2.41 -3.68 -20.68
CA GLY A 168 1.51 -3.13 -21.68
C GLY A 168 0.58 -2.04 -21.11
N GLU A 169 0.07 -1.16 -21.97
CA GLU A 169 -0.75 -0.01 -21.54
C GLU A 169 -2.14 -0.38 -21.01
N ASN A 170 -2.65 -1.57 -21.35
CA ASN A 170 -3.95 -2.03 -20.84
C ASN A 170 -3.84 -2.70 -19.47
N HIS A 171 -2.62 -2.91 -18.97
CA HIS A 171 -2.41 -3.62 -17.72
C HIS A 171 -2.75 -2.76 -16.49
N ILE A 172 -3.28 -3.42 -15.46
CA ILE A 172 -3.71 -2.77 -14.21
C ILE A 172 -2.60 -1.97 -13.51
N ASN A 173 -1.35 -2.43 -13.60
CA ASN A 173 -0.21 -1.73 -13.00
C ASN A 173 0.14 -0.44 -13.75
N TYR A 174 -0.05 -0.39 -15.08
CA TYR A 174 0.13 0.83 -15.86
C TYR A 174 -0.90 1.87 -15.43
N ALA A 175 -2.17 1.47 -15.37
CA ALA A 175 -3.26 2.35 -14.93
C ALA A 175 -3.05 2.84 -13.49
N MET A 176 -2.60 1.98 -12.59
CA MET A 176 -2.30 2.36 -11.21
C MET A 176 -1.13 3.35 -11.11
N ALA A 177 -0.04 3.14 -11.87
CA ALA A 177 1.05 4.09 -11.92
C ALA A 177 0.59 5.48 -12.40
N LYS A 178 -0.29 5.53 -13.42
CA LYS A 178 -0.91 6.79 -13.88
C LYS A 178 -1.79 7.44 -12.81
N ALA A 179 -2.59 6.65 -12.09
CA ALA A 179 -3.43 7.17 -11.02
C ALA A 179 -2.60 7.76 -9.86
N MET A 180 -1.46 7.15 -9.55
CA MET A 180 -0.52 7.67 -8.54
C MET A 180 0.14 8.98 -9.01
N ALA A 181 0.60 9.02 -10.26
CA ALA A 181 1.16 10.22 -10.88
C ALA A 181 0.15 11.38 -10.94
N ALA A 182 -1.12 11.07 -11.26
CA ALA A 182 -2.20 12.05 -11.24
C ALA A 182 -2.37 12.69 -9.86
N GLY A 183 -2.09 11.95 -8.78
CA GLY A 183 -2.01 12.50 -7.43
C GLY A 183 -0.94 13.59 -7.28
N ALA A 184 0.26 13.40 -7.84
CA ALA A 184 1.31 14.42 -7.84
C ALA A 184 0.94 15.63 -8.71
N TYR A 185 0.39 15.41 -9.92
CA TYR A 185 -0.12 16.50 -10.78
C TYR A 185 -1.21 17.32 -10.07
N ARG A 186 -2.14 16.67 -9.37
CA ARG A 186 -3.19 17.33 -8.57
C ARG A 186 -2.59 18.18 -7.45
N GLU A 187 -1.54 17.70 -6.80
CA GLU A 187 -0.89 18.47 -5.74
C GLU A 187 -0.10 19.67 -6.27
N ALA A 188 0.57 19.52 -7.41
CA ALA A 188 1.23 20.60 -8.15
C ALA A 188 0.28 21.60 -8.84
N GLY A 189 -1.04 21.47 -8.67
CA GLY A 189 -2.04 22.35 -9.30
C GLY A 189 -2.27 22.12 -10.80
N LYS A 190 -1.63 21.09 -11.39
CA LYS A 190 -1.76 20.70 -12.80
C LYS A 190 -3.00 19.84 -13.02
N PHE A 191 -4.17 20.42 -12.76
CA PHE A 191 -5.41 19.66 -12.68
C PHE A 191 -5.85 19.02 -14.00
N ASP A 192 -5.62 19.67 -15.15
CA ASP A 192 -6.03 19.14 -16.45
C ASP A 192 -5.25 17.85 -16.79
N ILE A 193 -3.94 17.83 -16.52
CA ILE A 193 -3.09 16.65 -16.70
C ILE A 193 -3.53 15.53 -15.75
N SER A 194 -3.80 15.87 -14.49
CA SER A 194 -4.32 14.91 -13.51
C SER A 194 -5.63 14.28 -13.96
N GLU A 195 -6.58 15.08 -14.47
CA GLU A 195 -7.86 14.60 -14.98
C GLU A 195 -7.68 13.68 -16.19
N GLN A 196 -6.81 14.05 -17.12
CA GLN A 196 -6.49 13.25 -18.30
C GLN A 196 -5.89 11.88 -17.91
N TYR A 197 -4.95 11.86 -16.96
CA TYR A 197 -4.30 10.63 -16.50
C TYR A 197 -5.30 9.69 -15.84
N LEU A 198 -6.19 10.22 -15.00
CA LEU A 198 -7.21 9.41 -14.33
C LEU A 198 -8.26 8.87 -15.29
N LYS A 199 -8.71 9.68 -16.25
CA LYS A 199 -9.66 9.24 -17.28
C LYS A 199 -9.07 8.13 -18.16
N ASP A 200 -7.83 8.29 -18.61
CA ASP A 200 -7.13 7.27 -19.41
C ASP A 200 -6.94 5.97 -18.60
N ALA A 201 -6.48 6.07 -17.35
CA ALA A 201 -6.31 4.92 -16.47
C ALA A 201 -7.64 4.19 -16.22
N TYR A 202 -8.71 4.95 -15.95
CA TYR A 202 -10.04 4.39 -15.71
C TYR A 202 -10.56 3.65 -16.95
N LEU A 203 -10.43 4.27 -18.13
CA LEU A 203 -10.90 3.69 -19.39
C LEU A 203 -10.22 2.36 -19.70
N LYS A 204 -8.89 2.30 -19.57
CA LYS A 204 -8.09 1.08 -19.79
C LYS A 204 -8.52 -0.05 -18.85
N VAL A 205 -8.69 0.26 -17.57
CA VAL A 205 -9.10 -0.72 -16.56
C VAL A 205 -10.55 -1.18 -16.76
N ALA A 206 -11.46 -0.26 -17.09
CA ALA A 206 -12.86 -0.57 -17.32
C ALA A 206 -13.06 -1.45 -18.57
N MET A 207 -12.29 -1.21 -19.64
CA MET A 207 -12.35 -2.02 -20.86
C MET A 207 -11.85 -3.45 -20.64
N GLU A 208 -10.72 -3.62 -19.95
CA GLU A 208 -10.06 -4.92 -19.82
C GLU A 208 -10.61 -5.76 -18.66
N TYR A 209 -10.97 -5.13 -17.54
CA TYR A 209 -11.32 -5.81 -16.29
C TYR A 209 -12.75 -5.50 -15.80
N GLY A 210 -13.55 -4.76 -16.58
CA GLY A 210 -14.88 -4.31 -16.21
C GLY A 210 -14.87 -3.10 -15.25
N GLU A 211 -16.02 -2.44 -15.06
CA GLU A 211 -16.10 -1.26 -14.16
C GLU A 211 -16.11 -1.63 -12.67
N GLU A 212 -16.56 -2.83 -12.32
CA GLU A 212 -16.72 -3.32 -10.95
C GLU A 212 -15.47 -4.06 -10.47
N ASN A 213 -14.31 -3.36 -10.52
CA ASN A 213 -13.07 -3.91 -10.02
C ASN A 213 -12.34 -2.97 -9.04
N ALA A 214 -11.49 -3.57 -8.22
CA ALA A 214 -10.80 -2.91 -7.13
C ALA A 214 -9.93 -1.71 -7.60
N THR A 215 -9.28 -1.83 -8.76
CA THR A 215 -8.45 -0.76 -9.33
C THR A 215 -9.30 0.37 -9.91
N ALA A 216 -10.41 0.06 -10.56
CA ALA A 216 -11.38 1.07 -11.00
C ALA A 216 -11.85 1.91 -9.80
N ALA A 217 -12.13 1.26 -8.66
CA ALA A 217 -12.51 1.96 -7.43
C ALA A 217 -11.41 2.88 -6.88
N VAL A 218 -10.13 2.47 -6.94
CA VAL A 218 -8.99 3.33 -6.57
C VAL A 218 -8.92 4.57 -7.48
N ILE A 219 -9.05 4.39 -8.79
CA ILE A 219 -8.99 5.49 -9.75
C ILE A 219 -10.16 6.45 -9.54
N LEU A 220 -11.38 5.94 -9.33
CA LEU A 220 -12.57 6.74 -9.02
C LEU A 220 -12.39 7.55 -7.73
N ASN A 221 -11.82 6.96 -6.68
CA ASN A 221 -11.52 7.71 -5.45
C ASN A 221 -10.53 8.85 -5.73
N SER A 222 -9.50 8.61 -6.54
CA SER A 222 -8.54 9.65 -6.95
C SER A 222 -9.19 10.75 -7.80
N MET A 223 -10.16 10.41 -8.66
CA MET A 223 -10.99 11.39 -9.39
C MET A 223 -11.84 12.23 -8.44
N GLY A 224 -12.42 11.61 -7.41
CA GLY A 224 -13.12 12.31 -6.34
C GLY A 224 -12.20 13.35 -5.67
N MET A 225 -10.99 12.94 -5.28
CA MET A 225 -10.01 13.86 -4.67
C MET A 225 -9.65 15.03 -5.59
N LEU A 226 -9.49 14.78 -6.89
CA LEU A 226 -9.24 15.82 -7.90
C LEU A 226 -10.40 16.80 -8.00
N TYR A 227 -11.62 16.30 -8.19
CA TYR A 227 -12.79 17.15 -8.35
C TYR A 227 -13.11 17.94 -7.08
N LYS A 228 -12.92 17.37 -5.89
CA LYS A 228 -13.00 18.10 -4.61
C LYS A 228 -12.05 19.29 -4.61
N LYS A 229 -10.78 19.08 -4.98
CA LYS A 229 -9.75 20.14 -5.01
C LYS A 229 -10.04 21.23 -6.05
N GLN A 230 -10.73 20.88 -7.15
CA GLN A 230 -11.21 21.83 -8.15
C GLN A 230 -12.53 22.54 -7.76
N GLY A 231 -13.15 22.21 -6.62
CA GLY A 231 -14.47 22.74 -6.24
C GLY A 231 -15.65 22.15 -7.04
N LYS A 232 -15.41 21.10 -7.85
CA LYS A 232 -16.44 20.40 -8.64
C LYS A 232 -17.15 19.36 -7.77
N TYR A 233 -17.86 19.80 -6.74
CA TYR A 233 -18.33 18.93 -5.66
C TYR A 233 -19.30 17.83 -6.11
N GLU A 234 -20.20 18.09 -7.06
CA GLU A 234 -21.11 17.06 -7.59
C GLU A 234 -20.36 15.93 -8.30
N ARG A 235 -19.39 16.27 -9.17
CA ARG A 235 -18.54 15.28 -9.84
C ARG A 235 -17.68 14.51 -8.85
N SER A 236 -17.22 15.18 -7.79
CA SER A 236 -16.49 14.52 -6.71
C SER A 236 -17.35 13.50 -5.99
N LEU A 237 -18.61 13.85 -5.70
CA LEU A 237 -19.54 12.98 -4.99
C LEU A 237 -19.86 11.74 -5.82
N ASP A 238 -20.18 11.91 -7.11
CA ASP A 238 -20.42 10.79 -8.04
C ASP A 238 -19.23 9.81 -8.06
N ALA A 239 -18.01 10.34 -8.24
CA ALA A 239 -16.81 9.52 -8.29
C ALA A 239 -16.57 8.76 -6.97
N TYR A 240 -16.75 9.41 -5.82
CA TYR A 240 -16.62 8.73 -4.53
C TYR A 240 -17.72 7.71 -4.27
N GLN A 241 -18.97 7.98 -4.63
CA GLN A 241 -20.08 7.03 -4.46
C GLN A 241 -19.88 5.78 -5.31
N ARG A 242 -19.44 5.93 -6.56
CA ARG A 242 -19.08 4.79 -7.41
C ARG A 242 -17.91 4.00 -6.84
N SER A 243 -16.88 4.68 -6.34
CA SER A 243 -15.76 4.02 -5.65
C SER A 243 -16.22 3.26 -4.41
N LEU A 244 -17.09 3.87 -3.60
CA LEU A 244 -17.60 3.29 -2.36
C LEU A 244 -18.39 2.01 -2.64
N LYS A 245 -19.31 2.06 -3.61
CA LYS A 245 -20.13 0.91 -4.03
C LYS A 245 -19.24 -0.30 -4.36
N VAL A 246 -18.27 -0.11 -5.26
CA VAL A 246 -17.37 -1.19 -5.68
C VAL A 246 -16.51 -1.70 -4.52
N ARG A 247 -16.03 -0.83 -3.63
CA ARG A 247 -15.23 -1.25 -2.46
C ARG A 247 -16.07 -2.02 -1.44
N GLU A 248 -17.31 -1.61 -1.20
CA GLU A 248 -18.24 -2.32 -0.31
C GLU A 248 -18.56 -3.71 -0.84
N GLU A 249 -18.80 -3.85 -2.15
CA GLU A 249 -19.07 -5.14 -2.80
C GLU A 249 -17.86 -6.09 -2.75
N ILE A 250 -16.64 -5.58 -2.94
CA ILE A 250 -15.42 -6.42 -3.00
C ILE A 250 -14.89 -6.75 -1.60
N PHE A 251 -14.87 -5.79 -0.68
CA PHE A 251 -14.14 -5.90 0.59
C PHE A 251 -15.03 -5.99 1.82
N GLY A 252 -16.32 -5.65 1.71
CA GLY A 252 -17.21 -5.52 2.86
C GLY A 252 -17.09 -4.16 3.56
N GLU A 253 -18.09 -3.85 4.40
CA GLU A 253 -18.30 -2.51 4.96
C GLU A 253 -17.24 -2.03 5.96
N ASP A 254 -16.52 -2.96 6.59
CA ASP A 254 -15.54 -2.71 7.64
C ASP A 254 -14.09 -2.61 7.12
N HIS A 255 -13.90 -2.77 5.81
CA HIS A 255 -12.59 -2.67 5.21
C HIS A 255 -12.04 -1.23 5.31
N PRO A 256 -10.74 -1.04 5.62
CA PRO A 256 -10.13 0.29 5.73
C PRO A 256 -10.36 1.20 4.52
N ASP A 257 -10.33 0.65 3.30
CA ASP A 257 -10.55 1.43 2.07
C ASP A 257 -12.00 1.92 1.93
N VAL A 258 -12.98 1.17 2.45
CA VAL A 258 -14.39 1.59 2.48
C VAL A 258 -14.58 2.72 3.49
N ILE A 259 -14.04 2.54 4.70
CA ILE A 259 -14.06 3.55 5.76
C ILE A 259 -13.40 4.86 5.27
N ALA A 260 -12.26 4.75 4.58
CA ALA A 260 -11.55 5.88 3.99
C ALA A 260 -12.38 6.58 2.90
N THR A 261 -13.04 5.84 2.01
CA THR A 261 -13.92 6.48 1.00
C THR A 261 -15.10 7.19 1.66
N ARG A 262 -15.76 6.61 2.67
CA ARG A 262 -16.84 7.28 3.41
C ARG A 262 -16.34 8.55 4.11
N HIS A 263 -15.12 8.51 4.65
CA HIS A 263 -14.49 9.69 5.23
C HIS A 263 -14.25 10.78 4.18
N ASN A 264 -13.75 10.43 2.98
CA ASN A 264 -13.58 11.37 1.88
C ASN A 264 -14.89 12.02 1.44
N ILE A 265 -16.01 11.27 1.46
CA ILE A 265 -17.36 11.80 1.19
C ILE A 265 -17.80 12.77 2.29
N ALA A 266 -17.57 12.44 3.56
CA ALA A 266 -17.88 13.35 4.66
C ALA A 266 -17.07 14.66 4.57
N GLU A 267 -15.77 14.57 4.29
CA GLU A 267 -14.89 15.72 4.12
C GLU A 267 -15.30 16.58 2.90
N LEU A 268 -15.75 15.94 1.81
CA LEU A 268 -16.33 16.63 0.67
C LEU A 268 -17.56 17.43 1.09
N TYR A 269 -18.49 16.85 1.83
CA TYR A 269 -19.69 17.55 2.31
C TYR A 269 -19.35 18.72 3.24
N ILE A 270 -18.37 18.57 4.14
CA ILE A 270 -17.88 19.68 4.96
C ILE A 270 -17.33 20.80 4.08
N THR A 271 -16.49 20.47 3.11
CA THR A 271 -15.92 21.43 2.16
C THR A 271 -17.00 22.12 1.32
N TRP A 272 -18.06 21.39 1.00
CA TRP A 272 -19.24 21.88 0.27
C TRP A 272 -20.27 22.58 1.18
N LEU A 273 -19.93 22.87 2.44
CA LEU A 273 -20.80 23.56 3.40
C LEU A 273 -22.15 22.83 3.65
N LYS A 274 -22.09 21.50 3.70
CA LYS A 274 -23.21 20.57 3.86
C LYS A 274 -23.00 19.64 5.08
N PRO A 275 -22.87 20.19 6.29
CA PRO A 275 -22.43 19.42 7.47
C PRO A 275 -23.41 18.32 7.90
N ASP A 276 -24.72 18.51 7.68
CA ASP A 276 -25.73 17.50 8.05
C ASP A 276 -25.54 16.19 7.28
N GLN A 277 -25.24 16.28 5.97
CA GLN A 277 -24.90 15.10 5.17
C GLN A 277 -23.57 14.48 5.58
N ALA A 278 -22.58 15.29 5.96
CA ALA A 278 -21.30 14.76 6.46
C ALA A 278 -21.49 13.95 7.76
N HIS A 279 -22.40 14.39 8.63
CA HIS A 279 -22.65 13.76 9.91
C HIS A 279 -23.10 12.29 9.76
N GLU A 280 -23.97 12.00 8.79
CA GLU A 280 -24.45 10.63 8.53
C GLU A 280 -23.30 9.66 8.19
N TYR A 281 -22.40 10.06 7.29
CA TYR A 281 -21.24 9.25 6.90
C TYR A 281 -20.26 9.05 8.06
N LEU A 282 -20.02 10.09 8.86
CA LEU A 282 -19.14 9.99 10.04
C LEU A 282 -19.73 9.09 11.12
N GLN A 283 -21.02 9.20 11.42
CA GLN A 283 -21.70 8.32 12.37
C GLN A 283 -21.66 6.86 11.92
N ARG A 284 -21.83 6.58 10.63
CA ARG A 284 -21.71 5.22 10.10
C ARG A 284 -20.29 4.68 10.25
N ASN A 285 -19.27 5.48 9.93
CA ASN A 285 -17.88 5.08 10.12
C ASN A 285 -17.55 4.78 11.59
N ILE A 286 -18.01 5.59 12.53
CA ILE A 286 -17.81 5.35 13.97
C ILE A 286 -18.40 4.00 14.38
N ARG A 287 -19.66 3.72 14.02
CA ARG A 287 -20.32 2.45 14.35
C ARG A 287 -19.54 1.24 13.82
N VAL A 288 -19.15 1.28 12.55
CA VAL A 288 -18.38 0.18 11.92
C VAL A 288 -17.03 -0.02 12.62
N MET A 289 -16.34 1.06 13.00
CA MET A 289 -15.07 0.97 13.71
C MET A 289 -15.23 0.45 15.14
N GLU A 290 -16.30 0.82 15.85
CA GLU A 290 -16.62 0.29 17.16
C GLU A 290 -16.92 -1.21 17.12
N GLU A 291 -17.71 -1.67 16.15
CA GLU A 291 -18.01 -3.10 15.95
C GLU A 291 -16.76 -3.90 15.59
N ARG A 292 -15.88 -3.33 14.76
CA ARG A 292 -14.58 -3.93 14.46
C ARG A 292 -13.71 -4.06 15.70
N ALA A 293 -13.61 -3.01 16.52
CA ALA A 293 -12.80 -3.03 17.73
C ALA A 293 -13.31 -4.06 18.75
N LYS A 294 -14.64 -4.23 18.87
CA LYS A 294 -15.23 -5.28 19.72
C LYS A 294 -14.84 -6.69 19.25
N ARG A 295 -14.98 -6.97 17.94
CA ARG A 295 -14.54 -8.25 17.35
C ARG A 295 -13.05 -8.52 17.56
N GLU A 296 -12.20 -7.51 17.41
CA GLU A 296 -10.76 -7.63 17.66
C GLU A 296 -10.44 -7.93 19.14
N GLN A 297 -11.21 -7.39 20.08
CA GLN A 297 -11.08 -7.71 21.52
C GLN A 297 -11.56 -9.12 21.86
N GLU A 298 -12.68 -9.54 21.29
CA GLU A 298 -13.25 -10.88 21.49
C GLU A 298 -12.31 -11.96 20.93
N HIS A 299 -11.83 -11.82 19.69
CA HIS A 299 -10.84 -12.76 19.10
C HIS A 299 -9.50 -12.76 19.84
N GLY A 300 -9.01 -11.59 20.28
CA GLY A 300 -7.80 -11.51 21.10
C GLY A 300 -7.96 -12.20 22.45
N SER A 301 -9.18 -12.19 23.02
CA SER A 301 -9.49 -12.90 24.27
C SER A 301 -9.62 -14.41 24.09
N GLU A 302 -10.17 -14.87 22.97
CA GLU A 302 -10.29 -16.30 22.63
C GLU A 302 -8.92 -16.95 22.34
N GLU A 303 -8.04 -16.28 21.57
CA GLU A 303 -6.66 -16.78 21.34
C GLU A 303 -5.85 -16.86 22.65
N THR A 304 -6.05 -15.92 23.59
CA THR A 304 -5.42 -16.00 24.92
C THR A 304 -6.02 -17.08 25.81
N ALA A 305 -7.30 -17.41 25.64
CA ALA A 305 -7.96 -18.48 26.38
C ALA A 305 -7.54 -19.86 25.87
N GLU A 306 -7.46 -20.07 24.54
CA GLU A 306 -6.97 -21.32 23.95
C GLU A 306 -5.49 -21.57 24.28
N GLN A 307 -4.63 -20.55 24.26
CA GLN A 307 -3.24 -20.68 24.70
C GLN A 307 -3.12 -20.95 26.21
N GLY A 308 -4.03 -20.41 27.03
CA GLY A 308 -4.12 -20.69 28.46
C GLY A 308 -4.55 -22.13 28.77
N GLU A 309 -5.47 -22.69 27.99
CA GLU A 309 -5.90 -24.09 28.12
C GLU A 309 -4.83 -25.09 27.65
N ASP A 310 -4.10 -24.78 26.58
CA ASP A 310 -3.03 -25.66 26.06
C ASP A 310 -1.82 -25.70 27.03
N LEU A 311 -1.48 -24.58 27.67
CA LEU A 311 -0.51 -24.51 28.76
C LEU A 311 -0.99 -25.23 30.04
N GLY A 312 -2.31 -25.30 30.27
CA GLY A 312 -2.92 -26.07 31.37
C GLY A 312 -2.81 -27.58 31.16
N LYS A 313 -3.13 -28.05 29.95
CA LYS A 313 -3.06 -29.48 29.57
C LYS A 313 -1.62 -30.01 29.54
N GLN A 314 -0.63 -29.19 29.18
CA GLN A 314 0.79 -29.57 29.26
C GLN A 314 1.33 -29.66 30.71
N LYS A 315 0.69 -29.01 31.69
CA LYS A 315 1.07 -29.12 33.11
C LYS A 315 0.45 -30.33 33.81
N GLU A 316 -0.73 -30.79 33.39
CA GLU A 316 -1.36 -31.99 33.95
C GLU A 316 -0.69 -33.31 33.50
N ASN A 317 -0.04 -33.32 32.32
CA ASN A 317 0.67 -34.49 31.81
C ASN A 317 2.11 -34.69 32.35
N LYS A 318 2.49 -33.97 33.41
CA LYS A 318 3.81 -34.08 34.05
C LYS A 318 3.79 -34.75 35.43
N TYR A 319 2.63 -35.26 35.86
CA TYR A 319 2.43 -35.91 37.16
C TYR A 319 1.71 -37.26 37.07
N PHE A 320 1.94 -38.03 36.00
CA PHE A 320 1.63 -39.47 35.96
C PHE A 320 2.76 -40.27 35.33
#